data_AF-A0A2J6PXQ5-F1
#
_entry.id   AF-A0A2J6PXQ5-F1
#
_cell.length_a   1.000
_cell.length_b   1.000
_cell.length_c   1.000
_cell.angle_alpha   90.00
_cell.angle_beta   90.00
_cell.angle_gamma   90.00
#
_symmetry.space_group_name_H-M   'P 1'
#
loop_
_entity.id
_entity.type
_entity.pdbx_description
1 polymer ?
#
loop_
_entity_poly.entity_id
_entity_poly.type
_entity_poly.pdbx_seq_one_letter_code
_entity_poly.pdbx_strand_id
1 'polypeptide(L)'
;MANPYEVEHNIKDKPVSQNRRPDMSSFFNQLSQISTDSTSSRTHNNPNATPTPVEVAAAARLLQDQFTFLLENSENEDHSAFLENLRLTVQEQIEDPPENVAGVPQSYLDELERVPKKALKKDDMCPICAEKFLDDQYPLVVQLPCHKTHRFDLECVGPWLRLQGTCPLDRKELMKKKEVPKVEKAEEEDYDEMFA
;
A
#
# COMPACT_ATOMS: atom_id res chain seq x y z
N MET A 1 22.25 25.57 11.82
CA MET A 1 22.64 26.66 10.87
C MET A 1 21.50 26.75 9.89
N ALA A 2 20.75 27.86 9.86
CA ALA A 2 19.57 28.00 8.99
C ALA A 2 20.02 28.12 7.52
N ASN A 3 19.29 27.49 6.60
CA ASN A 3 19.60 27.54 5.18
C ASN A 3 19.35 28.97 4.65
N PRO A 4 20.27 29.62 3.92
CA PRO A 4 20.10 30.99 3.42
C PRO A 4 18.76 31.23 2.70
N TYR A 5 18.26 30.21 1.99
CA TYR A 5 16.96 30.22 1.33
C TYR A 5 15.78 30.40 2.29
N GLU A 6 15.81 29.76 3.46
CA GLU A 6 14.73 29.85 4.47
C GLU A 6 14.65 31.26 5.05
N VAL A 7 15.80 31.93 5.21
CA VAL A 7 15.92 33.30 5.73
C VAL A 7 15.41 34.32 4.71
N GLU A 8 15.78 34.18 3.44
CA GLU A 8 15.34 35.08 2.36
C GLU A 8 13.83 34.98 2.08
N HIS A 9 13.25 33.80 2.28
CA HIS A 9 11.83 33.55 2.03
C HIS A 9 10.94 33.56 3.29
N ASN A 10 11.49 33.96 4.45
CA ASN A 10 10.77 34.04 5.73
C ASN A 10 10.00 32.74 6.06
N ILE A 11 10.61 31.60 5.74
CA ILE A 11 10.05 30.28 6.02
C ILE A 11 10.32 30.00 7.50
N LYS A 12 9.27 29.94 8.31
CA LYS A 12 9.40 29.60 9.74
C LYS A 12 9.40 28.08 9.88
N ASP A 13 10.45 27.55 10.50
CA ASP A 13 10.51 26.14 10.90
C ASP A 13 9.34 25.82 11.83
N LYS A 14 8.41 24.99 11.35
CA LYS A 14 7.43 24.37 12.24
C LYS A 14 8.13 23.19 12.93
N PRO A 15 7.89 22.97 14.24
CA PRO A 15 8.37 21.76 14.89
C PRO A 15 7.77 20.57 14.15
N VAL A 16 8.63 19.77 13.50
CA VAL A 16 8.23 18.52 12.88
C VAL A 16 7.82 17.60 14.03
N SER A 17 6.56 17.18 14.05
CA SER A 17 6.11 16.11 14.93
C SER A 17 7.04 14.92 14.71
N GLN A 18 7.72 14.46 15.77
CA GLN A 18 8.57 13.28 15.71
C GLN A 18 7.67 12.04 15.62
N ASN A 19 7.13 11.78 14.42
CA ASN A 19 6.41 10.55 14.16
C ASN A 19 7.43 9.40 14.17
N ARG A 20 7.14 8.29 14.86
CA ARG A 20 8.03 7.11 14.87
C ARG A 20 7.94 6.32 13.56
N ARG A 21 7.43 6.92 12.49
CA ARG A 21 7.18 6.28 11.20
C ARG A 21 8.33 6.58 10.25
N PRO A 22 9.06 5.56 9.77
CA PRO A 22 10.00 5.70 8.67
C PRO A 22 9.35 6.26 7.41
N ASP A 23 10.13 7.03 6.64
CA ASP A 23 9.72 7.50 5.32
C ASP A 23 9.82 6.37 4.29
N MET A 24 8.72 6.11 3.58
CA MET A 24 8.59 5.07 2.56
C MET A 24 8.75 5.60 1.12
N SER A 25 9.23 6.84 0.95
CA SER A 25 9.50 7.43 -0.38
C SER A 25 10.40 6.56 -1.27
N SER A 26 11.47 6.00 -0.70
CA SER A 26 12.37 5.06 -1.40
C SER A 26 11.65 3.80 -1.87
N PHE A 27 10.73 3.27 -1.06
CA PHE A 27 9.91 2.12 -1.44
C PHE A 27 8.99 2.47 -2.62
N PHE A 28 8.29 3.61 -2.58
CA PHE A 28 7.41 4.01 -3.68
C PHE A 28 8.18 4.32 -4.96
N ASN A 29 9.39 4.87 -4.86
CA ASN A 29 10.28 5.06 -6.00
C ASN A 29 10.68 3.71 -6.63
N GLN A 30 11.08 2.72 -5.83
CA GLN A 30 11.39 1.38 -6.31
C GLN A 30 10.16 0.70 -6.92
N LEU A 31 9.00 0.81 -6.26
CA LEU A 31 7.75 0.24 -6.72
C LEU A 31 7.33 0.84 -8.07
N SER A 32 7.53 2.14 -8.28
CA SER A 32 7.20 2.82 -9.55
C SER A 32 8.00 2.30 -10.74
N GLN A 33 9.16 1.69 -10.50
CA GLN A 33 10.00 1.08 -11.53
C GLN A 33 9.54 -0.34 -11.88
N ILE A 34 8.95 -1.07 -10.93
CA ILE A 34 8.50 -2.45 -11.14
C ILE A 34 7.01 -2.58 -11.49
N SER A 35 6.21 -1.57 -11.14
CA SER A 35 4.77 -1.57 -11.41
C SER A 35 4.51 -1.33 -12.90
N THR A 36 3.75 -2.24 -13.52
CA THR A 36 3.33 -2.17 -14.92
C THR A 36 2.03 -1.38 -15.12
N ASP A 37 1.54 -0.69 -14.08
CA ASP A 37 0.33 0.13 -14.16
C ASP A 37 0.51 1.25 -15.19
N SER A 38 -0.43 1.32 -16.13
CA SER A 38 -0.39 2.20 -17.31
C SER A 38 -0.52 3.70 -16.97
N THR A 39 -0.65 4.05 -15.69
CA THR A 39 -0.91 5.42 -15.21
C THR A 39 0.34 6.18 -14.77
N SER A 40 1.49 5.52 -14.62
CA SER A 40 2.75 6.18 -14.24
C SER A 40 3.47 6.73 -15.46
N SER A 41 3.83 8.02 -15.44
CA SER A 41 4.47 8.75 -16.55
C SER A 41 5.88 8.26 -16.94
N ARG A 42 6.44 7.29 -16.21
CA ARG A 42 7.67 6.58 -16.54
C ARG A 42 7.32 5.21 -17.10
N THR A 43 6.66 5.20 -18.24
CA THR A 43 6.40 3.99 -19.01
C THR A 43 7.74 3.33 -19.34
N HIS A 44 7.89 2.06 -18.99
CA HIS A 44 8.96 1.21 -19.54
C HIS A 44 9.00 1.42 -21.06
N ASN A 45 10.20 1.60 -21.62
CA ASN A 45 10.36 1.78 -23.07
C ASN A 45 9.88 0.55 -23.85
N ASN A 46 9.73 -0.60 -23.18
CA ASN A 46 9.17 -1.83 -23.73
C ASN A 46 7.88 -2.20 -22.97
N PRO A 47 6.71 -2.26 -23.65
CA PRO A 47 5.43 -2.59 -23.03
C PRO A 47 5.36 -4.03 -22.49
N ASN A 48 6.26 -4.91 -22.93
CA ASN A 48 6.32 -6.31 -22.48
C ASN A 48 7.44 -6.56 -21.45
N ALA A 49 8.12 -5.52 -20.96
CA ALA A 49 9.15 -5.70 -19.94
C ALA A 49 8.49 -6.07 -18.60
N THR A 50 8.85 -7.24 -18.07
CA THR A 50 8.52 -7.65 -16.71
C THR A 50 9.63 -7.24 -15.76
N PRO A 51 9.32 -6.86 -14.52
CA PRO A 51 10.34 -6.55 -13.52
C PRO A 51 11.21 -7.77 -13.25
N THR A 52 12.49 -7.55 -12.99
CA THR A 52 13.39 -8.63 -12.61
C THR A 52 13.12 -9.08 -11.18
N PRO A 53 13.35 -10.36 -10.84
CA PRO A 53 13.19 -10.85 -9.46
C PRO A 53 14.00 -10.04 -8.43
N VAL A 54 15.16 -9.51 -8.83
CA VAL A 54 16.02 -8.67 -7.99
C VAL A 54 15.36 -7.34 -7.66
N GLU A 55 14.67 -6.71 -8.61
CA GLU A 55 13.99 -5.43 -8.39
C GLU A 55 12.76 -5.58 -7.49
N VAL A 56 12.02 -6.70 -7.64
CA VAL A 56 10.90 -7.05 -6.77
C VAL A 56 11.38 -7.31 -5.35
N ALA A 57 12.44 -8.12 -5.19
CA ALA A 57 13.06 -8.38 -3.90
C ALA A 57 13.59 -7.10 -3.23
N ALA A 58 14.11 -6.15 -4.02
CA ALA A 58 14.56 -4.86 -3.49
C ALA A 58 13.39 -4.03 -2.89
N ALA A 59 12.23 -4.00 -3.55
CA ALA A 59 11.04 -3.37 -2.99
C ALA A 59 10.56 -4.07 -1.70
N ALA A 60 10.55 -5.40 -1.70
CA ALA A 60 10.18 -6.20 -0.53
C ALA A 60 11.13 -5.95 0.66
N ARG A 61 12.44 -5.83 0.42
CA ARG A 61 13.43 -5.49 1.48
C ARG A 61 13.14 -4.15 2.14
N LEU A 62 12.81 -3.12 1.37
CA LEU A 62 12.46 -1.80 1.95
C LEU A 62 11.21 -1.89 2.84
N LEU A 63 10.23 -2.72 2.49
CA LEU A 63 9.07 -2.98 3.34
C LEU A 63 9.44 -3.81 4.59
N GLN A 64 10.35 -4.76 4.45
CA GLN A 64 10.88 -5.56 5.56
C GLN A 64 11.64 -4.69 6.58
N ASP A 65 12.45 -3.74 6.09
CA ASP A 65 13.20 -2.79 6.92
C ASP A 65 12.26 -1.94 7.76
N GLN A 66 11.15 -1.49 7.18
CA GLN A 66 10.09 -0.78 7.90
C GLN A 66 9.52 -1.61 9.05
N PHE A 67 9.16 -2.88 8.82
CA PHE A 67 8.64 -3.72 9.91
C PHE A 67 9.70 -4.04 10.96
N THR A 68 10.96 -4.18 10.55
CA THR A 68 12.08 -4.39 11.47
C THR A 68 12.27 -3.17 12.38
N PHE A 69 12.23 -1.97 11.83
CA PHE A 69 12.30 -0.74 12.62
C PHE A 69 11.13 -0.62 13.61
N LEU A 70 9.91 -0.95 13.21
CA LEU A 70 8.75 -0.92 14.11
C LEU A 70 8.86 -1.97 15.21
N LEU A 71 9.41 -3.14 14.89
CA LEU A 71 9.61 -4.23 15.84
C LEU A 71 10.61 -3.82 16.93
N GLU A 72 11.74 -3.21 16.55
CA GLU A 72 12.75 -2.71 17.50
C GLU A 72 12.20 -1.65 18.46
N ASN A 73 11.18 -0.90 18.04
CA ASN A 73 10.54 0.15 18.81
C ASN A 73 9.22 -0.28 19.46
N SER A 74 8.85 -1.56 19.36
CA SER A 74 7.62 -2.08 19.93
C SER A 74 7.80 -2.42 21.42
N GLU A 75 6.86 -1.98 22.25
CA GLU A 75 6.86 -2.27 23.69
C GLU A 75 5.89 -3.41 24.06
N ASN A 76 4.98 -3.78 23.15
CA ASN A 76 3.92 -4.77 23.38
C ASN A 76 4.25 -6.10 22.68
N GLU A 77 4.13 -7.22 23.41
CA GLU A 77 4.42 -8.57 22.90
C GLU A 77 3.47 -9.02 21.77
N ASP A 78 2.17 -8.71 21.89
CA ASP A 78 1.20 -9.04 20.83
C ASP A 78 1.49 -8.26 19.53
N HIS A 79 1.96 -7.01 19.66
CA HIS A 79 2.32 -6.16 18.53
C HIS A 79 3.61 -6.61 17.87
N SER A 80 4.62 -6.97 18.66
CA SER A 80 5.87 -7.52 18.14
C SER A 80 5.64 -8.83 17.39
N ALA A 81 4.84 -9.75 17.96
CA ALA A 81 4.44 -10.99 17.28
C ALA A 81 3.70 -10.72 15.96
N PHE A 82 2.81 -9.72 15.92
CA PHE A 82 2.13 -9.32 14.69
C PHE A 82 3.12 -8.80 13.62
N LEU A 83 4.04 -7.92 14.00
CA LEU A 83 5.07 -7.39 13.09
C LEU A 83 6.02 -8.48 12.58
N GLU A 84 6.39 -9.43 13.43
CA GLU A 84 7.20 -10.58 13.03
C GLU A 84 6.49 -11.42 11.97
N ASN A 85 5.18 -11.65 12.11
CA ASN A 85 4.38 -12.36 11.11
C ASN A 85 4.37 -11.62 9.75
N LEU A 86 4.22 -10.29 9.75
CA LEU A 86 4.32 -9.49 8.52
C LEU A 86 5.73 -9.58 7.91
N ARG A 87 6.78 -9.47 8.74
CA ARG A 87 8.18 -9.57 8.31
C ARG A 87 8.49 -10.93 7.67
N LEU A 88 8.02 -12.02 8.27
CA LEU A 88 8.20 -13.37 7.73
C LEU A 88 7.50 -13.56 6.38
N THR A 89 6.30 -13.00 6.23
CA THR A 89 5.57 -13.03 4.95
C THR A 89 6.34 -12.29 3.85
N VAL A 90 6.92 -11.13 4.17
CA VAL A 90 7.76 -10.38 3.23
C VAL A 90 9.08 -11.09 2.95
N GLN A 91 9.65 -11.77 3.95
CA GLN A 91 10.89 -12.54 3.78
C GLN A 91 10.70 -13.69 2.78
N GLU A 92 9.60 -14.42 2.85
CA GLU A 92 9.28 -15.49 1.90
C GLU A 92 9.29 -14.97 0.45
N GLN A 93 8.79 -13.75 0.22
CA GLN A 93 8.84 -13.12 -1.10
C GLN A 93 10.21 -12.59 -1.52
N ILE A 94 11.12 -12.37 -0.57
CA ILE A 94 12.51 -12.02 -0.91
C ILE A 94 13.25 -13.28 -1.36
N GLU A 95 12.94 -14.43 -0.75
CA GLU A 95 13.55 -15.73 -1.07
C GLU A 95 13.01 -16.29 -2.39
N ASP A 96 11.70 -16.18 -2.63
CA ASP A 96 11.04 -16.56 -3.88
C ASP A 96 10.22 -15.36 -4.45
N PRO A 97 10.89 -14.44 -5.19
CA PRO A 97 10.22 -13.25 -5.71
C PRO A 97 9.17 -13.61 -6.77
N PRO A 98 7.92 -13.14 -6.62
CA PRO A 98 6.88 -13.40 -7.61
C PRO A 98 7.20 -12.68 -8.93
N GLU A 99 6.79 -13.28 -10.05
CA GLU A 99 6.96 -12.68 -11.39
C GLU A 99 6.22 -11.35 -11.56
N ASN A 100 5.12 -11.17 -10.83
CA ASN A 100 4.30 -9.95 -10.88
C ASN A 100 3.88 -9.54 -9.47
N VAL A 101 3.89 -8.22 -9.22
CA VAL A 101 3.40 -7.65 -7.97
C VAL A 101 1.88 -7.71 -7.97
N ALA A 102 1.29 -8.52 -7.09
CA ALA A 102 -0.17 -8.67 -6.97
C ALA A 102 -0.86 -7.43 -6.38
N GLY A 103 -0.10 -6.54 -5.74
CA GLY A 103 -0.61 -5.39 -5.00
C GLY A 103 -1.56 -4.46 -5.76
N VAL A 104 -2.33 -3.69 -4.99
CA VAL A 104 -3.38 -2.81 -5.53
C VAL A 104 -2.79 -1.59 -6.24
N PRO A 105 -3.47 -0.96 -7.23
CA PRO A 105 -3.01 0.27 -7.86
C PRO A 105 -3.09 1.46 -6.89
N GLN A 106 -2.38 2.55 -7.18
CA GLN A 106 -2.44 3.76 -6.36
C GLN A 106 -3.86 4.35 -6.31
N SER A 107 -4.59 4.31 -7.43
CA SER A 107 -5.98 4.75 -7.50
C SER A 107 -6.89 4.04 -6.50
N TYR A 108 -6.65 2.75 -6.25
CA TYR A 108 -7.41 2.00 -5.25
C TYR A 108 -7.17 2.52 -3.83
N LEU A 109 -5.92 2.89 -3.50
CA LEU A 109 -5.60 3.49 -2.20
C LEU A 109 -6.27 4.85 -2.01
N ASP A 110 -6.36 5.62 -3.09
CA ASP A 110 -6.96 6.96 -3.08
C ASP A 110 -8.48 6.89 -2.85
N GLU A 111 -9.13 5.85 -3.37
CA GLU A 111 -10.57 5.55 -3.25
C GLU A 111 -10.98 4.91 -1.90
N LEU A 112 -10.03 4.49 -1.06
CA LEU A 112 -10.34 3.88 0.23
C LEU A 112 -11.17 4.81 1.13
N GLU A 113 -12.09 4.22 1.89
CA GLU A 113 -12.98 4.95 2.80
C GLU A 113 -12.15 5.67 3.89
N ARG A 114 -12.27 7.01 3.91
CA ARG A 114 -11.61 7.86 4.91
C ARG A 114 -12.44 7.91 6.18
N VAL A 115 -11.82 7.67 7.32
CA VAL A 115 -12.49 7.80 8.61
C VAL A 115 -12.36 9.24 9.10
N PRO A 116 -13.45 9.98 9.33
CA PRO A 116 -13.37 11.34 9.81
C PRO A 116 -12.84 11.37 11.26
N LYS A 117 -12.04 12.38 11.60
CA LYS A 117 -11.47 12.57 12.95
C LYS A 117 -12.51 12.51 14.08
N LYS A 118 -13.75 12.92 13.80
CA LYS A 118 -14.89 12.91 14.75
C LYS A 118 -15.39 11.50 15.10
N ALA A 119 -15.15 10.52 14.22
CA ALA A 119 -15.56 9.13 14.43
C ALA A 119 -14.48 8.29 15.13
N LEU A 120 -13.27 8.85 15.30
CA LEU A 120 -12.15 8.21 15.98
C LEU A 120 -12.23 8.47 17.49
N LYS A 121 -11.93 7.43 18.28
CA LYS A 121 -11.78 7.54 19.73
C LYS A 121 -10.34 7.88 20.10
N LYS A 122 -10.13 8.32 21.34
CA LYS A 122 -8.79 8.66 21.87
C LYS A 122 -7.87 7.45 22.02
N ASP A 123 -8.43 6.27 22.16
CA ASP A 123 -7.68 5.02 22.32
C ASP A 123 -7.60 4.21 21.02
N ASP A 124 -8.14 4.74 19.91
CA ASP A 124 -8.00 4.09 18.61
C ASP A 124 -6.56 4.29 18.11
N MET A 125 -5.88 3.18 17.82
CA MET A 125 -4.47 3.13 17.41
C MET A 125 -4.30 2.38 16.10
N CYS A 126 -3.24 2.70 15.35
CA CYS A 126 -2.88 1.93 14.16
C CYS A 126 -2.26 0.60 14.56
N PRO A 127 -2.75 -0.55 14.04
CA PRO A 127 -2.16 -1.86 14.35
C PRO A 127 -0.72 -2.05 13.85
N ILE A 128 -0.26 -1.23 12.89
CA ILE A 128 1.07 -1.35 12.29
C ILE A 128 2.10 -0.55 13.10
N CYS A 129 1.89 0.76 13.30
CA CYS A 129 2.84 1.59 14.05
C CYS A 129 2.56 1.69 15.57
N ALA A 130 1.42 1.17 16.04
CA ALA A 130 0.96 1.25 17.43
C ALA A 130 0.82 2.68 18.01
N GLU A 131 0.77 3.71 17.16
CA GLU A 131 0.49 5.09 17.58
C GLU A 131 -1.03 5.36 17.55
N LYS A 132 -1.49 6.26 18.43
CA LYS A 132 -2.88 6.72 18.44
C LYS A 132 -3.13 7.64 17.25
N PHE A 133 -4.26 7.44 16.58
CA PHE A 133 -4.61 8.30 15.44
C PHE A 133 -4.77 9.76 15.86
N LEU A 134 -5.27 10.04 17.06
CA LEU A 134 -5.52 11.41 17.49
C LEU A 134 -4.27 12.15 18.01
N ASP A 135 -3.14 11.45 18.15
CA ASP A 135 -1.86 12.08 18.51
C ASP A 135 -1.26 12.84 17.32
N ASP A 136 -1.62 12.46 16.09
CA ASP A 136 -1.30 13.23 14.89
C ASP A 136 -2.19 14.49 14.76
N GLN A 137 -1.58 15.59 14.34
CA GLN A 137 -2.29 16.82 14.01
C GLN A 137 -3.26 16.60 12.82
N TYR A 138 -2.82 15.84 11.81
CA TYR A 138 -3.56 15.60 10.55
C TYR A 138 -3.68 14.10 10.25
N PRO A 139 -4.44 13.34 11.05
CA PRO A 139 -4.51 11.89 10.90
C PRO A 139 -5.21 11.50 9.61
N LEU A 140 -4.54 10.68 8.81
CA LEU A 140 -5.06 10.16 7.56
C LEU A 140 -5.39 8.67 7.70
N VAL A 141 -6.55 8.41 8.31
CA VAL A 141 -7.01 7.04 8.62
C VAL A 141 -7.91 6.52 7.51
N VAL A 142 -7.61 5.30 7.05
CA VAL A 142 -8.43 4.54 6.10
C VAL A 142 -9.07 3.33 6.78
N GLN A 143 -10.26 2.97 6.32
CA GLN A 143 -10.94 1.73 6.66
C GLN A 143 -10.89 0.79 5.46
N LEU A 144 -10.37 -0.42 5.67
CA LEU A 144 -10.35 -1.44 4.62
C LEU A 144 -11.74 -2.09 4.47
N PRO A 145 -12.14 -2.50 3.25
CA PRO A 145 -13.47 -3.08 3.00
C PRO A 145 -13.64 -4.49 3.57
N CYS A 146 -12.56 -5.13 4.03
CA CYS A 146 -12.60 -6.49 4.57
C CYS A 146 -13.29 -6.58 5.94
N HIS A 147 -13.17 -5.55 6.80
CA HIS A 147 -13.85 -5.47 8.08
C HIS A 147 -13.88 -4.04 8.65
N LYS A 148 -14.95 -3.67 9.37
CA LYS A 148 -15.16 -2.31 9.92
C LYS A 148 -14.12 -1.88 10.96
N THR A 149 -13.46 -2.84 11.60
CA THR A 149 -12.41 -2.57 12.60
C THR A 149 -11.01 -2.48 11.98
N HIS A 150 -10.85 -2.78 10.69
CA HIS A 150 -9.56 -2.76 10.02
C HIS A 150 -9.26 -1.34 9.57
N ARG A 151 -8.75 -0.55 10.53
CA ARG A 151 -8.40 0.85 10.37
C ARG A 151 -6.91 1.03 10.52
N PHE A 152 -6.33 1.82 9.62
CA PHE A 152 -4.90 2.06 9.60
C PHE A 152 -4.63 3.49 9.15
N ASP A 153 -3.46 4.00 9.49
CA ASP A 153 -2.91 5.15 8.79
C ASP A 153 -2.57 4.75 7.35
N LEU A 154 -2.93 5.62 6.40
CA LEU A 154 -2.69 5.37 4.98
C LEU A 154 -1.21 5.10 4.70
N GLU A 155 -0.33 5.85 5.36
CA GLU A 155 1.13 5.74 5.19
C GLU A 155 1.66 4.39 5.68
N CYS A 156 1.07 3.81 6.73
CA CYS A 156 1.51 2.52 7.27
C CYS A 156 0.99 1.34 6.46
N VAL A 157 -0.27 1.39 6.01
CA VAL A 157 -0.89 0.27 5.29
C VAL A 157 -0.62 0.30 3.78
N GLY A 158 -0.42 1.50 3.22
CA GLY A 158 -0.22 1.72 1.79
C GLY A 158 0.90 0.85 1.19
N PRO A 159 2.12 0.84 1.76
CA PRO A 159 3.22 0.02 1.26
C PRO A 159 2.89 -1.47 1.20
N TRP A 160 2.24 -2.01 2.25
CA TRP A 160 1.81 -3.40 2.29
C TRP A 160 0.78 -3.71 1.20
N LEU A 161 -0.25 -2.87 1.05
CA LEU A 161 -1.30 -3.09 0.04
C LEU A 161 -0.76 -3.01 -1.38
N ARG A 162 0.19 -2.10 -1.62
CA ARG A 162 0.84 -1.91 -2.92
C ARG A 162 1.76 -3.06 -3.31
N LEU A 163 2.25 -3.86 -2.33
CA LEU A 163 3.06 -5.03 -2.59
C LEU A 163 2.22 -6.34 -2.59
N GLN A 164 1.40 -6.55 -1.56
CA GLN A 164 0.66 -7.80 -1.30
C GLN A 164 -0.77 -7.82 -1.84
N GLY A 165 -1.47 -6.69 -1.82
CA GLY A 165 -2.89 -6.60 -2.18
C GLY A 165 -3.86 -7.22 -1.17
N THR A 166 -3.36 -7.63 0.00
CA THR A 166 -4.14 -8.28 1.07
C THR A 166 -4.17 -7.43 2.33
N CYS A 167 -5.19 -7.62 3.17
CA CYS A 167 -5.21 -6.97 4.48
C CYS A 167 -4.15 -7.55 5.44
N PRO A 168 -3.38 -6.72 6.17
CA PRO A 168 -2.39 -7.21 7.14
C PRO A 168 -2.98 -8.07 8.28
N LEU A 169 -4.24 -7.87 8.64
CA LEU A 169 -4.87 -8.54 9.79
C LEU A 169 -5.56 -9.86 9.43
N ASP A 170 -6.37 -9.88 8.36
CA ASP A 170 -7.16 -11.06 7.98
C ASP A 170 -6.74 -11.70 6.65
N ARG A 171 -5.70 -11.16 6.00
CA ARG A 171 -5.14 -11.64 4.72
C ARG A 171 -6.16 -11.72 3.58
N LYS A 172 -7.33 -11.08 3.71
CA LYS A 172 -8.32 -11.04 2.62
C LYS A 172 -7.81 -10.17 1.48
N GLU A 173 -7.91 -10.69 0.26
CA GLU A 173 -7.64 -9.94 -0.97
C GLU A 173 -8.66 -8.81 -1.16
N LEU A 174 -8.14 -7.62 -1.45
CA LEU A 174 -8.94 -6.42 -1.59
C LEU A 174 -9.46 -6.19 -3.03
N MET A 175 -8.73 -6.71 -4.03
CA MET A 175 -9.10 -6.67 -5.45
C MET A 175 -9.54 -8.05 -5.95
N LYS A 176 -10.58 -8.64 -5.35
CA LYS A 176 -11.23 -9.77 -6.01
C LYS A 176 -11.83 -9.26 -7.33
N LYS A 177 -11.22 -9.63 -8.46
CA LYS A 177 -11.85 -9.47 -9.79
C LYS A 177 -13.24 -10.09 -9.67
N LYS A 178 -14.29 -9.29 -9.77
CA LYS A 178 -15.64 -9.83 -10.03
C LYS A 178 -15.51 -10.57 -11.36
N GLU A 179 -15.61 -11.89 -11.32
CA GLU A 179 -15.80 -12.67 -12.54
C GLU A 179 -17.04 -12.12 -13.22
N VAL A 180 -16.84 -11.44 -14.35
CA VAL A 180 -17.94 -10.99 -15.19
C VAL A 180 -18.62 -12.27 -15.68
N PRO A 181 -19.92 -12.49 -15.39
CA PRO A 181 -20.63 -13.63 -15.92
C PRO A 181 -20.47 -13.60 -17.44
N LYS A 182 -19.89 -14.65 -18.02
CA LYS A 182 -19.87 -14.84 -19.46
C LYS A 182 -21.32 -14.85 -19.92
N VAL A 183 -21.79 -13.74 -20.46
CA VAL A 183 -23.06 -13.69 -21.18
C VAL A 183 -22.85 -14.61 -22.38
N GLU A 184 -23.49 -15.78 -22.34
CA GLU A 184 -23.58 -16.68 -23.48
C GLU A 184 -24.10 -15.86 -24.65
N LYS A 185 -23.27 -15.72 -25.69
CA LYS A 185 -23.72 -15.13 -26.94
C LYS A 185 -24.80 -16.04 -27.48
N ALA A 186 -26.05 -15.58 -27.39
CA ALA A 186 -27.14 -16.17 -28.15
C ALA A 186 -26.74 -16.16 -29.62
N GLU A 187 -26.82 -17.33 -30.23
CA GLU A 187 -26.53 -17.60 -31.63
C GLU A 187 -27.30 -16.59 -32.50
N GLU A 188 -26.59 -15.79 -33.29
CA GLU A 188 -27.19 -14.99 -34.36
C GLU A 188 -27.67 -16.00 -35.42
N GLU A 189 -28.97 -16.27 -35.40
CA GLU A 189 -29.69 -17.01 -36.43
C GLU A 189 -29.49 -16.33 -37.80
N ASP A 190 -28.83 -17.05 -38.69
CA ASP A 190 -28.95 -17.10 -40.15
C ASP A 190 -29.92 -16.09 -40.81
N TYR A 191 -29.37 -15.04 -41.43
CA TYR A 191 -30.08 -14.09 -42.31
C TYR A 191 -29.45 -13.99 -43.70
N ASP A 192 -28.69 -15.01 -44.15
CA ASP A 192 -27.99 -14.95 -45.45
C ASP A 192 -28.72 -15.68 -46.60
N GLU A 193 -29.89 -16.28 -46.36
CA GLU A 193 -30.58 -17.10 -47.38
C GLU A 193 -31.71 -16.38 -48.16
N MET A 194 -31.67 -15.04 -48.33
CA MET A 194 -32.67 -14.32 -49.13
C MET A 194 -32.16 -13.57 -50.37
N PHE A 195 -30.85 -13.60 -50.67
CA PHE A 195 -30.31 -12.98 -51.88
C PHE A 195 -29.10 -13.77 -52.43
N ALA A 196 -29.34 -14.92 -53.05
CA ALA A 196 -28.39 -15.56 -53.97
C ALA A 196 -29.13 -16.21 -55.15
#